data_AF-A0A1U9JYT0-F1
#
_entry.id   AF-A0A1U9JYT0-F1
#
_cell.length_a   1.000
_cell.length_b   1.000
_cell.length_c   1.000
_cell.angle_alpha   90.00
_cell.angle_beta   90.00
_cell.angle_gamma   90.00
#
_symmetry.space_group_name_H-M   'P 1'
#
loop_
_entity.id
_entity.type
_entity.pdbx_description
1 polymer ?
#
loop_
_entity_poly.entity_id
_entity_poly.type
_entity_poly.pdbx_seq_one_letter_code
_entity_poly.pdbx_strand_id
1 'polypeptide(L)' 'MRSLFGILDHIIQQAPDEQHATATLNDVDAIVRLAEKMDMEIDSDQAISIQQTGLEWLKHYSQGANWDQCREKAQLTLDN' A
#
# COMPACT_ATOMS: atom_id res chain seq x y z
N MET A 1 -11.76 12.07 6.27
CA MET A 1 -11.10 10.89 6.86
C MET A 1 -10.15 10.34 5.82
N ARG A 2 -8.89 10.07 6.19
CA ARG A 2 -7.94 9.34 5.32
C ARG A 2 -8.24 7.83 5.45
N SER A 3 -8.17 7.09 4.34
CA SER A 3 -8.46 5.64 4.30
C SER A 3 -7.17 4.82 4.32
N LEU A 4 -7.25 3.50 4.58
CA LEU A 4 -6.11 2.57 4.47
C LEU A 4 -5.42 2.67 3.11
N PHE A 5 -6.19 2.91 2.05
CA PHE A 5 -5.68 3.20 0.71
C PHE A 5 -4.86 4.49 0.61
N GLY A 6 -5.17 5.49 1.42
CA GLY A 6 -4.40 6.73 1.47
C GLY A 6 -2.97 6.51 1.99
N ILE A 7 -2.77 5.52 2.87
CA ILE A 7 -1.43 5.12 3.34
C ILE A 7 -0.68 4.42 2.19
N LEU A 8 -1.34 3.47 1.53
CA LEU A 8 -0.75 2.72 0.42
C LEU A 8 -0.34 3.63 -0.75
N ASP A 9 -1.25 4.53 -1.14
CA ASP A 9 -1.02 5.53 -2.19
C ASP A 9 0.15 6.45 -1.81
N HIS A 10 0.25 6.82 -0.53
CA HIS A 10 1.39 7.60 -0.02
C HIS A 10 2.72 6.84 -0.12
N ILE A 11 2.76 5.57 0.26
CA ILE A 11 3.99 4.74 0.17
C ILE A 11 4.48 4.68 -1.28
N ILE A 12 3.57 4.42 -2.22
CA ILE A 12 3.91 4.24 -3.63
C ILE A 12 4.31 5.56 -4.29
N GLN A 13 3.62 6.66 -3.98
CA GLN A 13 3.97 7.98 -4.54
C GLN A 13 5.28 8.55 -3.99
N GLN A 14 5.63 8.24 -2.74
CA GLN A 14 6.87 8.72 -2.12
C GLN A 14 8.07 7.83 -2.42
N ALA A 15 7.84 6.60 -2.89
CA ALA A 15 8.92 5.71 -3.25
C ALA A 15 9.63 6.18 -4.53
N PRO A 16 10.97 6.32 -4.52
CA PRO A 16 11.72 6.73 -5.70
C PRO A 16 11.69 5.67 -6.83
N ASP A 17 11.49 4.41 -6.47
CA ASP A 17 11.38 3.28 -7.39
C ASP A 17 10.55 2.14 -6.76
N GLU A 18 10.28 1.11 -7.56
CA GLU A 18 9.54 -0.09 -7.15
C GLU A 18 10.21 -0.84 -6.00
N GLN A 19 11.55 -0.84 -5.94
CA GLN A 19 12.31 -1.58 -4.94
C GLN A 19 12.16 -0.94 -3.55
N HIS A 20 12.13 0.39 -3.48
CA HIS A 20 11.88 1.13 -2.23
C HIS A 20 10.42 1.00 -1.78
N ALA A 21 9.46 1.02 -2.70
CA ALA A 21 8.05 0.76 -2.38
C ALA A 21 7.90 -0.66 -1.80
N THR A 22 8.52 -1.65 -2.44
CA THR A 22 8.52 -3.05 -1.99
C THR A 22 9.15 -3.20 -0.62
N ALA A 23 10.28 -2.54 -0.37
CA ALA A 23 10.96 -2.60 0.93
C ALA A 23 10.08 -2.02 2.05
N THR A 24 9.43 -0.89 1.79
CA THR A 24 8.51 -0.25 2.75
C THR A 24 7.28 -1.11 3.01
N LEU A 25 6.71 -1.72 1.97
CA LEU A 25 5.55 -2.60 2.12
C LEU A 25 5.88 -3.91 2.84
N ASN A 26 7.10 -4.44 2.70
CA ASN A 26 7.53 -5.63 3.44
C ASN A 26 7.75 -5.38 4.95
N ASP A 27 7.89 -4.12 5.36
CA ASP A 27 8.03 -3.73 6.77
C ASP A 27 6.68 -3.27 7.34
N VAL A 28 5.95 -4.19 7.96
CA VAL A 28 4.64 -3.91 8.58
C VAL A 28 4.75 -2.80 9.63
N ASP A 29 5.85 -2.74 10.40
CA ASP A 29 6.06 -1.69 11.40
C ASP A 29 6.30 -0.32 10.74
N ALA A 30 6.86 -0.28 9.52
CA ALA A 30 6.96 0.95 8.75
C ALA A 30 5.58 1.45 8.29
N ILE A 31 4.68 0.54 7.90
CA ILE A 31 3.29 0.87 7.53
C ILE A 31 2.52 1.41 8.74
N VAL A 32 2.60 0.74 9.89
CA VAL A 32 1.97 1.20 11.14
C VAL A 32 2.49 2.57 11.54
N ARG A 33 3.82 2.77 11.57
CA ARG A 33 4.41 4.08 11.88
C ARG A 33 4.03 5.17 10.89
N LEU A 34 3.83 4.83 9.63
CA LEU A 34 3.36 5.78 8.63
C LEU A 34 1.89 6.16 8.88
N ALA A 35 1.05 5.18 9.21
CA ALA A 35 -0.34 5.41 9.58
C ALA A 35 -0.46 6.34 10.80
N GLU A 36 0.32 6.06 11.85
CA GLU A 36 0.39 6.91 13.05
C GLU A 36 0.76 8.36 12.72
N LYS A 37 1.77 8.56 11.84
CA LYS A 37 2.15 9.91 11.36
C LYS A 37 1.04 10.60 10.55
N MET A 38 0.17 9.81 9.94
CA MET A 38 -0.98 10.30 9.18
C MET A 38 -2.22 10.49 10.07
N ASP A 39 -2.08 10.39 11.39
CA ASP A 39 -3.16 10.48 12.39
C ASP A 39 -4.21 9.37 12.17
N MET A 40 -3.74 8.18 11.80
CA MET A 40 -4.55 6.99 11.60
C MET A 40 -4.18 5.92 12.63
N GLU A 41 -5.17 5.44 13.37
CA GLU A 41 -5.02 4.22 14.15
C GLU A 41 -5.31 3.01 13.25
N ILE A 42 -4.27 2.22 13.01
CA ILE A 42 -4.39 0.92 12.36
C ILE A 42 -3.78 -0.15 13.27
N ASP A 43 -4.38 -1.33 13.29
CA ASP A 43 -3.81 -2.50 13.95
C ASP A 43 -2.87 -3.26 12.98
N SER A 44 -2.20 -4.28 13.51
CA SER A 44 -1.29 -5.12 12.72
C SER A 44 -2.01 -5.86 11.58
N ASP A 45 -3.27 -6.24 11.76
CA ASP A 45 -4.02 -6.97 10.72
C ASP A 45 -4.33 -6.05 9.53
N GLN A 46 -4.75 -4.81 9.80
CA GLN A 46 -4.96 -3.78 8.79
C GLN A 46 -3.66 -3.40 8.08
N ALA A 47 -2.54 -3.33 8.80
CA ALA A 47 -1.23 -3.09 8.20
C ALA A 47 -0.79 -4.25 7.29
N ILE A 48 -1.09 -5.50 7.66
CA ILE A 48 -0.88 -6.68 6.81
C ILE A 48 -1.76 -6.61 5.55
N SER A 49 -3.03 -6.20 5.67
CA SER A 49 -3.89 -5.99 4.50
C SER A 49 -3.30 -4.93 3.56
N ILE A 50 -2.87 -3.78 4.08
CA ILE A 50 -2.19 -2.73 3.28
C ILE A 50 -0.94 -3.28 2.60
N GLN A 51 -0.11 -4.05 3.31
CA GLN A 51 1.07 -4.70 2.76
C GLN A 51 0.71 -5.62 1.59
N GLN A 52 -0.24 -6.55 1.78
CA GLN A 52 -0.63 -7.53 0.77
C GLN A 52 -1.18 -6.83 -0.48
N THR A 53 -2.08 -5.87 -0.28
CA THR A 53 -2.63 -5.06 -1.37
C THR A 53 -1.54 -4.29 -2.11
N GLY A 54 -0.58 -3.70 -1.39
CA GLY A 54 0.53 -2.98 -2.01
C GLY A 54 1.47 -3.88 -2.80
N LEU A 55 1.76 -5.08 -2.30
CA LEU A 55 2.60 -6.05 -3.02
C LEU A 55 1.90 -6.56 -4.29
N GLU A 56 0.59 -6.80 -4.26
CA GLU A 56 -0.18 -7.10 -5.46
C GLU A 56 -0.16 -5.95 -6.47
N TRP A 57 -0.25 -4.72 -5.96
CA TRP A 57 -0.14 -3.51 -6.79
C TRP A 57 1.21 -3.49 -7.54
N LEU A 58 2.34 -3.60 -6.83
CA LEU A 58 3.67 -3.58 -7.46
C LEU A 58 3.86 -4.74 -8.45
N LYS A 59 3.30 -5.93 -8.15
CA LYS A 59 3.31 -7.07 -9.07
C LYS A 59 2.55 -6.78 -10.38
N HIS A 60 1.44 -6.07 -10.33
CA HIS A 60 0.72 -5.68 -11.55
C HIS A 60 1.44 -4.57 -12.32
N TYR A 61 2.02 -3.61 -11.60
CA TYR A 61 2.79 -2.53 -12.21
C TYR A 61 4.02 -3.05 -12.97
N SER A 62 4.79 -3.98 -12.39
CA SER A 62 5.94 -4.61 -13.05
C SER A 62 5.56 -5.46 -14.28
N GLN A 63 4.29 -5.85 -14.43
CA GLN A 63 3.75 -6.52 -15.61
C GLN A 63 3.30 -5.54 -16.72
N GLY A 64 3.53 -4.24 -16.54
CA GLY A 64 3.17 -3.20 -17.51
C GLY A 64 1.73 -2.69 -17.38
N ALA A 65 1.03 -2.98 -16.28
CA ALA A 65 -0.26 -2.37 -15.99
C ALA A 65 -0.06 -0.91 -15.58
N ASN A 66 -1.01 -0.05 -15.97
CA ASN A 66 -0.98 1.35 -15.55
C ASN A 66 -1.45 1.50 -14.09
N TRP A 67 -1.15 2.65 -13.50
CA TRP A 67 -1.44 2.92 -12.08
C TRP A 67 -2.93 2.78 -11.74
N ASP A 68 -3.82 3.22 -12.63
CA ASP A 68 -5.28 3.16 -12.43
C ASP A 68 -5.78 1.70 -12.38
N GLN A 69 -5.30 0.84 -13.27
CA GLN A 69 -5.66 -0.58 -13.32
C GLN A 69 -5.19 -1.35 -12.08
N CYS A 70 -4.00 -1.01 -11.59
CA CYS A 70 -3.48 -1.67 -10.40
C CYS A 70 -4.26 -1.23 -9.15
N ARG A 71 -4.66 0.05 -9.08
CA ARG A 71 -5.52 0.57 -8.00
C ARG A 71 -6.91 -0.06 -8.00
N GLU A 72 -7.53 -0.19 -9.16
CA GLU A 72 -8.86 -0.79 -9.31
C GLU A 72 -8.88 -2.25 -8.84
N LYS A 73 -7.84 -3.04 -9.19
CA LYS A 73 -7.70 -4.42 -8.70
C LYS A 73 -7.45 -4.50 -7.20
N ALA A 74 -6.55 -3.67 -6.69
CA ALA A 74 -6.24 -3.58 -5.27
C ALA A 74 -7.49 -3.25 -4.43
N GLN A 75 -8.37 -2.38 -4.94
CA GLN A 75 -9.62 -2.02 -4.29
C GLN A 75 -10.58 -3.22 -4.21
N LEU A 76 -10.67 -4.00 -5.30
CA LEU A 76 -11.45 -5.25 -5.30
C LEU A 76 -10.92 -6.29 -4.30
N THR A 77 -9.61 -6.33 -4.02
CA THR A 77 -9.03 -7.23 -3.01
C THR A 77 -9.38 -6.78 -1.58
N LEU A 78 -9.46 -5.48 -1.31
CA LEU A 78 -9.76 -4.96 0.04
C LEU A 78 -11.26 -4.94 0.38
N ASP A 79 -12.12 -4.85 -0.64
CA ASP A 79 -13.58 -4.87 -0.46
C ASP A 79 -14.17 -6.30 -0.33
N ASN A 80 -13.38 -7.35 -0.58
CA ASN A 80 -13.75 -8.77 -0.44
C ASN A 80 -13.10 -9.42 0.79
#